data_AF-A0A973SP77-F1
#
_entry.id   AF-A0A973SP77-F1
#
_cell.length_a   1.000
_cell.length_b   1.000
_cell.length_c   1.000
_cell.angle_alpha   90.00
_cell.angle_beta   90.00
_cell.angle_gamma   90.00
#
_symmetry.space_group_name_H-M   'P 1'
#
loop_
_entity.id
_entity.type
_entity.pdbx_description
1 polymer ?
#
loop_
_entity_poly.entity_id
_entity_poly.type
_entity_poly.pdbx_seq_one_letter_code
_entity_poly.pdbx_strand_id
1 'polypeptide(L)'
;MKKTPGISKVILGQKGSVQVGYGSERAEILAVDLNEWRKISPVELPSFPAGSGIPALVSPELRGRGTFEIGWQSRLKVNTVGVITSLPGFFTPTSGRFMVVPYDVNERPSPNTLLMDGDATLTGLLPGMRVETQAGVLAGIRDDPLTATVRNVLFITMIALAGYALVAVVVTLVVGAAERARALSFLRTLGLSVRQSQALTVLEISPMIVVTALVGLALGLGLPAALGPGVDLSAYAGDTPVGDYSPGLALPIGLAAALTAVALVGAYTHTAISRRRSLGSVLRVGEVL
;
A
#
# COMPACT_ATOMS: atom_id res chain seq x y z
N MET A 1 26.43 17.65 -25.19
CA MET A 1 25.92 16.30 -24.86
C MET A 1 25.04 15.83 -26.01
N LYS A 2 25.37 14.71 -26.68
CA LYS A 2 24.48 14.09 -27.68
C LYS A 2 23.21 13.63 -26.96
N LYS A 3 22.03 13.95 -27.49
CA LYS A 3 20.76 13.37 -27.01
C LYS A 3 20.81 11.87 -27.25
N THR A 4 20.94 11.09 -26.18
CA THR A 4 20.83 9.63 -26.26
C THR A 4 19.34 9.28 -26.41
N PRO A 5 18.96 8.41 -27.37
CA PRO A 5 17.58 7.96 -27.51
C PRO A 5 17.08 7.35 -26.19
N GLY A 6 15.85 7.70 -25.77
CA GLY A 6 15.23 7.16 -24.56
C GLY A 6 15.51 7.91 -23.26
N ILE A 7 16.32 8.98 -23.27
CA ILE A 7 16.50 9.89 -22.13
C ILE A 7 15.71 11.17 -22.38
N SER A 8 14.70 11.43 -21.55
CA SER A 8 13.96 12.69 -21.59
C SER A 8 14.76 13.80 -20.91
N LYS A 9 15.45 13.48 -19.80
CA LYS A 9 16.11 14.46 -18.95
C LYS A 9 17.23 13.88 -18.10
N VAL A 10 18.28 14.68 -17.87
CA VAL A 10 19.40 14.35 -16.98
C VAL A 10 19.61 15.50 -16.00
N ILE A 11 19.79 15.17 -14.73
CA ILE A 11 20.09 16.10 -13.65
C ILE A 11 21.41 15.69 -13.01
N LEU A 12 22.29 16.67 -12.85
CA LEU A 12 23.58 16.46 -12.21
C LEU A 12 23.41 16.55 -10.70
N GLY A 13 24.06 15.62 -10.00
CA GLY A 13 24.15 15.62 -8.55
C GLY A 13 25.59 15.40 -8.10
N GLN A 14 25.87 15.83 -6.88
CA GLN A 14 27.14 15.54 -6.22
C GLN A 14 26.85 14.99 -4.83
N LYS A 15 27.12 13.69 -4.63
CA LYS A 15 27.07 13.02 -3.32
C LYS A 15 28.46 13.06 -2.66
N GLY A 16 28.51 13.24 -1.35
CA GLY A 16 29.79 13.21 -0.61
C GLY A 16 29.61 13.05 0.89
N SER A 17 30.73 13.08 1.61
CA SER A 17 30.76 13.14 3.08
C SER A 17 31.39 14.45 3.52
N VAL A 18 30.69 15.17 4.40
CA VAL A 18 31.11 16.48 4.92
C VAL A 18 31.39 16.41 6.41
N GLN A 19 32.34 17.22 6.85
CA GLN A 19 32.58 17.47 8.27
C GLN A 19 31.56 18.49 8.75
N VAL A 20 30.92 18.25 9.90
CA VAL A 20 29.97 19.19 10.50
C VAL A 20 30.67 19.97 11.61
N GLY A 21 30.69 21.30 11.49
CA GLY A 21 31.49 22.18 12.34
C GLY A 21 32.99 21.88 12.24
N TYR A 22 33.71 22.09 13.34
CA TYR A 22 35.17 21.92 13.43
C TYR A 22 35.59 20.61 14.11
N GLY A 23 34.63 19.81 14.59
CA GLY A 23 34.88 18.55 15.29
C GLY A 23 35.02 17.34 14.36
N SER A 24 35.07 16.13 14.92
CA SER A 24 35.14 14.88 14.15
C SER A 24 33.80 14.44 13.54
N GLU A 25 32.72 15.20 13.77
CA GLU A 25 31.38 14.86 13.31
C GLU A 25 31.30 14.90 11.78
N ARG A 26 30.70 13.87 11.18
CA ARG A 26 30.46 13.79 9.73
C ARG A 26 28.99 13.57 9.41
N ALA A 27 28.59 14.06 8.24
CA ALA A 27 27.28 13.84 7.63
C ALA A 27 27.46 13.50 6.15
N GLU A 28 26.50 12.78 5.57
CA GLU A 28 26.40 12.66 4.11
C GLU A 28 25.75 13.92 3.51
N ILE A 29 26.18 14.31 2.31
CA ILE A 29 25.62 15.44 1.58
C ILE A 29 25.20 15.02 0.18
N LEU A 30 24.08 15.55 -0.29
CA LEU A 30 23.70 15.53 -1.70
C LEU A 30 23.46 16.96 -2.17
N ALA A 31 24.29 17.43 -3.10
CA ALA A 31 24.08 18.68 -3.82
C ALA A 31 23.31 18.38 -5.11
N VAL A 32 22.11 18.93 -5.27
CA VAL A 32 21.25 18.69 -6.43
C VAL A 32 20.28 19.85 -6.65
N ASP A 33 19.87 20.07 -7.91
CA ASP A 33 18.81 21.01 -8.23
C ASP A 33 17.44 20.40 -7.93
N LEU A 34 16.84 20.80 -6.80
CA LEU A 34 15.53 20.32 -6.38
C LEU A 34 14.38 20.76 -7.30
N ASN A 35 14.52 21.88 -8.01
CA ASN A 35 13.50 22.34 -8.94
C ASN A 35 13.48 21.49 -10.20
N GLU A 36 14.67 21.10 -10.68
CA GLU A 36 14.77 20.15 -11.77
C GLU A 36 14.36 18.74 -11.35
N TRP A 37 14.69 18.32 -10.12
CA TRP A 37 14.30 17.03 -9.54
C TRP A 37 12.78 16.88 -9.48
N ARG A 38 12.07 17.91 -9.01
CA ARG A 38 10.60 17.90 -8.88
C ARG A 38 9.87 17.67 -10.21
N LYS A 39 10.54 17.91 -11.35
CA LYS A 39 9.98 17.65 -12.68
C LYS A 39 10.08 16.18 -13.10
N ILE A 40 10.98 15.40 -12.48
CA ILE A 40 11.19 13.98 -12.81
C ILE A 40 10.74 13.02 -11.70
N SER A 41 10.50 13.53 -10.50
CA SER A 41 10.14 12.73 -9.34
C SER A 41 8.83 13.23 -8.73
N PRO A 42 7.90 12.34 -8.36
CA PRO A 42 6.65 12.71 -7.70
C PRO A 42 6.85 13.08 -6.23
N VAL A 43 8.07 12.98 -5.69
CA VAL A 43 8.35 13.23 -4.26
C VAL A 43 8.25 14.73 -3.96
N GLU A 44 7.36 15.07 -3.04
CA GLU A 44 7.25 16.43 -2.51
C GLU A 44 8.38 16.72 -1.52
N LEU A 45 9.26 17.66 -1.88
CA LEU A 45 10.34 18.15 -1.03
C LEU A 45 10.14 19.64 -0.75
N PRO A 46 10.42 20.12 0.48
CA PRO A 46 10.39 21.54 0.78
C PRO A 46 11.28 22.33 -0.20
N SER A 47 10.79 23.47 -0.67
CA SER A 47 11.55 24.34 -1.56
C SER A 47 12.66 25.06 -0.79
N PHE A 48 13.79 25.28 -1.46
CA PHE A 48 14.81 26.19 -0.96
C PHE A 48 14.34 27.65 -1.10
N PRO A 49 14.19 28.41 0.00
CA PRO A 49 13.83 29.81 -0.04
C PRO A 49 14.99 30.64 -0.62
N ALA A 50 14.65 31.73 -1.30
CA ALA A 50 15.63 32.75 -1.67
C ALA A 50 16.04 33.53 -0.42
N GLY A 51 17.35 33.65 -0.15
CA GLY A 51 17.84 34.33 1.04
C GLY A 51 19.36 34.35 1.15
N SER A 52 19.87 34.93 2.24
CA SER A 52 21.30 34.98 2.53
C SER A 52 21.78 33.67 3.17
N GLY A 53 22.68 32.96 2.49
CA GLY A 53 23.28 31.70 2.95
C GLY A 53 22.80 30.48 2.16
N ILE A 54 23.51 29.36 2.30
CA ILE A 54 23.20 28.15 1.55
C ILE A 54 22.03 27.42 2.24
N PRO A 55 20.86 27.28 1.60
CA PRO A 55 19.74 26.58 2.20
C PRO A 55 20.01 25.07 2.24
N ALA A 56 19.67 24.41 3.35
CA ALA A 56 19.84 22.98 3.52
C ALA A 56 18.58 22.31 4.08
N LEU A 57 18.20 21.18 3.50
CA LEU A 57 17.30 20.22 4.13
C LEU A 57 18.16 19.23 4.90
N VAL A 58 17.90 19.05 6.19
CA VAL A 58 18.76 18.24 7.06
C VAL A 58 17.99 17.05 7.64
N SER A 59 18.72 16.02 8.04
CA SER A 59 18.15 14.88 8.75
C SER A 59 17.70 15.26 10.18
N PRO A 60 16.85 14.46 10.84
CA PRO A 60 16.37 14.74 12.20
C PRO A 60 17.48 14.93 13.24
N GLU A 61 18.61 14.26 13.06
CA GLU A 61 19.78 14.31 13.95
C GLU A 61 20.50 15.66 13.90
N LEU A 62 20.32 16.42 12.81
CA LEU A 62 20.90 17.75 12.60
C LEU A 62 19.89 18.88 12.90
N ARG A 63 18.69 18.53 13.37
CA ARG A 63 17.64 19.49 13.73
C ARG A 63 18.11 20.44 14.85
N GLY A 64 17.64 21.68 14.79
CA GLY A 64 17.86 22.68 15.85
C GLY A 64 19.21 23.39 15.81
N ARG A 65 20.10 23.06 14.87
CA ARG A 65 21.41 23.74 14.72
C ARG A 65 21.34 25.12 14.07
N GLY A 66 20.20 25.48 13.47
CA GLY A 66 20.03 26.75 12.78
C GLY A 66 21.03 26.89 11.62
N THR A 67 21.94 27.86 11.73
CA THR A 67 23.01 28.07 10.77
C THR A 67 24.33 27.51 11.30
N PHE A 68 24.96 26.62 10.55
CA PHE A 68 26.22 25.97 10.94
C PHE A 68 27.17 25.83 9.75
N GLU A 69 28.44 25.57 10.04
CA GLU A 69 29.46 25.38 9.02
C GLU A 69 29.69 23.91 8.71
N ILE A 70 29.93 23.62 7.43
CA ILE A 70 30.37 22.31 6.97
C ILE A 70 31.72 22.43 6.26
N GLY A 71 32.57 21.44 6.44
CA GLY A 71 33.81 21.26 5.68
C GLY A 71 33.57 20.24 4.57
N TRP A 72 33.61 20.68 3.31
CA TRP A 72 33.51 19.80 2.16
C TRP A 72 34.72 19.94 1.23
N GLN A 73 34.63 20.78 0.20
CA GLN A 73 35.77 21.27 -0.59
C GLN A 73 36.34 22.56 0.01
N SER A 74 35.44 23.42 0.48
CA SER A 74 35.71 24.60 1.27
C SER A 74 34.82 24.59 2.52
N ARG A 75 35.00 25.58 3.40
CA ARG A 75 34.09 25.82 4.51
C ARG A 75 32.87 26.56 4.00
N LEU A 76 31.70 25.94 4.15
CA LEU A 76 30.42 26.48 3.70
C LEU A 76 29.51 26.71 4.89
N LYS A 77 28.83 27.86 4.90
CA LYS A 77 27.83 28.19 5.93
C LYS A 77 26.43 27.85 5.42
N VAL A 78 25.86 26.80 6.00
CA VAL A 78 24.55 26.26 5.63
C VAL A 78 23.49 26.66 6.65
N ASN A 79 22.30 26.98 6.14
CA ASN A 79 21.14 27.35 6.93
C ASN A 79 20.08 26.26 6.83
N THR A 80 19.69 25.69 7.97
CA THR A 80 18.62 24.68 8.02
C THR A 80 17.28 25.31 7.68
N VAL A 81 16.70 24.89 6.55
CA VAL A 81 15.39 25.36 6.06
C VAL A 81 14.29 24.38 6.40
N GLY A 82 14.60 23.09 6.43
CA GLY A 82 13.63 22.04 6.67
C GLY A 82 14.30 20.78 7.18
N VAL A 83 13.50 19.90 7.77
CA VAL A 83 13.95 18.59 8.24
C VAL A 83 13.24 17.52 7.43
N ILE A 84 14.03 16.64 6.81
CA ILE A 84 13.54 15.50 6.03
C ILE A 84 14.03 14.21 6.68
N THR A 85 13.17 13.21 6.77
CA THR A 85 13.50 11.90 7.36
C THR A 85 14.14 10.94 6.36
N SER A 86 13.90 11.17 5.06
CA SER A 86 14.46 10.38 3.99
C SER A 86 14.50 11.17 2.69
N LEU A 87 15.31 10.70 1.75
CA LEU A 87 15.33 11.10 0.36
C LEU A 87 15.35 9.84 -0.50
N PRO A 88 14.24 9.49 -1.17
CA PRO A 88 14.16 8.26 -1.96
C PRO A 88 15.31 8.13 -2.96
N GLY A 89 15.98 6.97 -2.94
CA GLY A 89 17.15 6.66 -3.77
C GLY A 89 18.50 7.11 -3.21
N PHE A 90 18.54 7.87 -2.11
CA PHE A 90 19.80 8.41 -1.57
C PHE A 90 19.98 8.23 -0.07
N PHE A 91 18.94 8.55 0.70
CA PHE A 91 18.95 8.55 2.16
C PHE A 91 17.69 7.89 2.70
N THR A 92 17.86 6.91 3.59
CA THR A 92 16.80 6.25 4.35
C THR A 92 16.76 6.81 5.78
N PRO A 93 15.71 6.55 6.56
CA PRO A 93 15.63 6.91 7.99
C PRO A 93 16.77 6.32 8.82
N THR A 94 17.39 5.24 8.34
CA THR A 94 18.55 4.58 8.97
C THR A 94 19.89 5.15 8.53
N SER A 95 19.93 6.09 7.57
CA SER A 95 21.16 6.68 7.02
C SER A 95 21.88 7.63 8.01
N GLY A 96 21.28 7.92 9.17
CA GLY A 96 21.85 8.79 10.18
C GLY A 96 21.91 10.25 9.72
N ARG A 97 23.05 10.92 9.91
CA ARG A 97 23.22 12.35 9.60
C ARG A 97 23.39 12.58 8.10
N PHE A 98 22.43 13.24 7.47
CA PHE A 98 22.54 13.65 6.08
C PHE A 98 21.95 15.06 5.83
N MET A 99 22.32 15.67 4.71
CA MET A 99 21.74 16.93 4.25
C MET A 99 21.65 17.02 2.72
N VAL A 100 20.70 17.81 2.25
CA VAL A 100 20.49 18.13 0.83
C VAL A 100 20.63 19.62 0.63
N VAL A 101 21.45 20.02 -0.34
CA VAL A 101 21.79 21.42 -0.64
C VAL A 101 21.66 21.69 -2.14
N PRO A 102 21.62 22.97 -2.59
CA PRO A 102 21.68 23.31 -3.99
C PRO A 102 22.93 22.77 -4.69
N TYR A 103 22.86 22.53 -6.01
CA TYR A 103 23.98 21.97 -6.76
C TYR A 103 25.17 22.93 -6.92
N ASP A 104 24.90 24.24 -6.93
CA ASP A 104 25.83 25.34 -7.18
C ASP A 104 26.58 25.84 -5.94
N VAL A 105 26.51 25.11 -4.82
CA VAL A 105 27.14 25.50 -3.54
C VAL A 105 28.65 25.48 -3.56
N ASN A 106 29.25 24.69 -4.45
CA ASN A 106 30.69 24.63 -4.65
C ASN A 106 31.06 25.49 -5.86
N GLU A 107 32.15 26.25 -5.76
CA GLU A 107 32.70 27.01 -6.89
C GLU A 107 33.06 26.11 -8.09
N ARG A 108 33.41 24.84 -7.82
CA ARG A 108 33.72 23.83 -8.82
C ARG A 108 32.97 22.53 -8.50
N PRO A 109 31.70 22.41 -8.91
CA PRO A 109 30.93 21.20 -8.71
C PRO A 109 31.61 20.03 -9.43
N SER A 110 31.77 18.91 -8.74
CA SER A 110 32.31 17.67 -9.30
C SER A 110 31.19 16.63 -9.38
N PRO A 111 30.39 16.62 -10.47
CA PRO A 111 29.27 15.70 -10.60
C PRO A 111 29.77 14.25 -10.54
N ASN A 112 29.30 13.51 -9.55
CA ASN A 112 29.54 12.07 -9.40
C ASN A 112 28.24 11.26 -9.34
N THR A 113 27.10 11.94 -9.46
CA THR A 113 25.76 11.36 -9.45
C THR A 113 25.00 11.91 -10.65
N LEU A 114 24.31 11.03 -11.38
CA LEU A 114 23.44 11.40 -12.49
C LEU A 114 22.05 10.85 -12.22
N LEU A 115 21.06 11.73 -12.14
CA LEU A 115 19.66 11.35 -12.14
C LEU A 115 19.12 11.46 -13.54
N MET A 116 18.48 10.39 -14.00
CA MET A 116 17.99 10.31 -15.37
C MET A 116 16.52 9.91 -15.35
N ASP A 117 15.73 10.58 -16.17
CA ASP A 117 14.42 10.12 -16.56
C ASP A 117 14.54 9.49 -17.96
N GLY A 118 14.33 8.19 -18.04
CA GLY A 118 14.58 7.40 -19.24
C GLY A 118 14.64 5.89 -19.03
N ASP A 119 14.84 5.16 -20.12
CA ASP A 119 14.83 3.70 -20.13
C ASP A 119 16.13 3.07 -19.57
N ALA A 120 15.98 1.95 -18.85
CA ALA A 120 17.02 1.19 -18.15
C ALA A 120 18.03 0.49 -19.09
N THR A 121 17.75 0.45 -20.40
CA THR A 121 18.60 -0.14 -21.44
C THR A 121 19.99 0.51 -21.55
N LEU A 122 20.19 1.65 -20.87
CA LEU A 122 21.44 2.39 -20.80
C LEU A 122 22.50 1.79 -19.86
N THR A 123 22.13 0.78 -19.05
CA THR A 123 23.02 0.10 -18.10
C THR A 123 24.30 -0.47 -18.76
N GLY A 124 24.23 -0.90 -20.03
CA GLY A 124 25.38 -1.42 -20.78
C GLY A 124 26.27 -0.37 -21.45
N LEU A 125 25.89 0.92 -21.43
CA LEU A 125 26.54 1.98 -22.22
C LEU A 125 27.50 2.86 -21.43
N LEU A 126 27.61 2.68 -20.11
CA LEU A 126 28.41 3.52 -19.22
C LEU A 126 29.42 2.68 -18.39
N PRO A 127 30.55 2.26 -18.99
CA PRO A 127 31.58 1.51 -18.26
C PRO A 127 32.13 2.31 -17.09
N GLY A 128 32.15 1.71 -15.89
CA GLY A 128 32.63 2.35 -14.65
C GLY A 128 31.59 3.13 -13.85
N MET A 129 30.34 3.20 -14.31
CA MET A 129 29.24 3.83 -13.58
C MET A 129 28.35 2.77 -12.91
N ARG A 130 28.01 2.97 -11.64
CA ARG A 130 26.94 2.19 -10.98
C ARG A 130 25.60 2.77 -11.39
N VAL A 131 24.83 2.01 -12.16
CA VAL A 131 23.50 2.41 -12.61
C VAL A 131 22.46 1.65 -11.78
N GLU A 132 21.65 2.40 -11.04
CA GLU A 132 20.50 1.86 -10.32
C GLU A 132 19.23 2.36 -11.00
N THR A 133 18.30 1.44 -11.27
CA THR A 133 17.04 1.74 -11.94
C THR A 133 15.89 1.40 -11.02
N GLN A 134 14.80 2.18 -11.08
CA GLN A 134 13.62 1.90 -10.26
C GLN A 134 13.07 0.50 -10.54
N ALA A 135 12.98 0.10 -11.81
CA ALA A 135 12.52 -1.23 -12.20
C ALA A 135 13.43 -2.34 -11.65
N GLY A 136 14.76 -2.16 -11.68
CA GLY A 136 15.71 -3.11 -11.13
C GLY A 136 15.62 -3.24 -9.61
N VAL A 137 15.49 -2.13 -8.89
CA VAL A 137 15.29 -2.14 -7.43
C VAL A 137 13.96 -2.81 -7.08
N LEU A 138 12.88 -2.51 -7.80
CA LEU A 138 11.57 -3.13 -7.58
C LEU A 138 11.58 -4.64 -7.87
N ALA A 139 12.30 -5.08 -8.91
CA ALA A 139 12.51 -6.49 -9.18
C ALA A 139 13.28 -7.16 -8.03
N GLY A 140 14.37 -6.53 -7.56
CA GLY A 140 15.12 -7.04 -6.40
C GLY A 140 14.29 -7.21 -5.14
N ILE A 141 13.41 -6.25 -4.82
CA ILE A 141 12.49 -6.35 -3.67
C ILE A 141 11.47 -7.48 -3.88
N ARG A 142 10.94 -7.65 -5.09
CA ARG A 142 9.94 -8.69 -5.41
C ARG A 142 10.52 -10.10 -5.42
N ASP A 143 11.75 -10.23 -5.88
CA ASP A 143 12.45 -11.51 -6.01
C ASP A 143 13.13 -11.93 -4.70
N ASP A 144 13.12 -11.07 -3.68
CA ASP A 144 13.60 -11.39 -2.33
C ASP A 144 12.78 -12.57 -1.73
N PRO A 145 13.43 -13.68 -1.34
CA PRO A 145 12.77 -14.83 -0.73
C PRO A 145 11.90 -14.49 0.49
N LEU A 146 12.30 -13.51 1.30
CA LEU A 146 11.53 -13.08 2.47
C LEU A 146 10.22 -12.43 2.04
N THR A 147 10.28 -11.50 1.09
CA THR A 147 9.10 -10.83 0.52
C THR A 147 8.15 -11.83 -0.11
N ALA A 148 8.68 -12.78 -0.89
CA ALA A 148 7.88 -13.84 -1.51
C ALA A 148 7.19 -14.73 -0.45
N THR A 149 7.90 -15.09 0.62
CA THR A 149 7.36 -15.92 1.70
C THR A 149 6.24 -15.20 2.44
N VAL A 150 6.43 -13.95 2.85
CA VAL A 150 5.41 -13.15 3.55
C VAL A 150 4.17 -13.00 2.67
N ARG A 151 4.34 -12.70 1.38
CA ARG A 151 3.23 -12.59 0.43
C ARG A 151 2.45 -13.89 0.29
N ASN A 152 3.14 -15.02 0.19
CA ASN A 152 2.50 -16.34 0.07
C ASN A 152 1.74 -16.71 1.34
N VAL A 153 2.32 -16.48 2.52
CA VAL A 153 1.64 -16.74 3.81
C VAL A 153 0.39 -15.88 3.93
N LEU A 154 0.48 -14.57 3.68
CA LEU A 154 -0.69 -13.69 3.71
C LEU A 154 -1.77 -14.12 2.73
N PHE A 155 -1.39 -14.56 1.53
CA PHE A 155 -2.33 -15.07 0.53
C PHE A 155 -3.02 -16.37 0.99
N ILE A 156 -2.26 -17.31 1.56
CA ILE A 156 -2.82 -18.56 2.11
C ILE A 156 -3.75 -18.26 3.29
N THR A 157 -3.35 -17.39 4.22
CA THR A 157 -4.18 -16.95 5.34
C THR A 157 -5.47 -16.29 4.85
N MET A 158 -5.38 -15.45 3.82
CA MET A 158 -6.54 -14.83 3.19
C MET A 158 -7.51 -15.87 2.63
N ILE A 159 -7.01 -16.88 1.90
CA ILE A 159 -7.85 -17.98 1.37
C ILE A 159 -8.49 -18.76 2.52
N ALA A 160 -7.72 -19.08 3.56
CA ALA A 160 -8.23 -19.80 4.73
C ALA A 160 -9.33 -19.03 5.46
N LEU A 161 -9.15 -17.72 5.68
CA LEU A 161 -10.16 -16.84 6.28
C LEU A 161 -11.41 -16.72 5.42
N ALA A 162 -11.26 -16.63 4.09
CA ALA A 162 -12.39 -16.64 3.16
C ALA A 162 -13.18 -17.96 3.24
N GLY A 163 -12.49 -19.10 3.32
CA GLY A 163 -13.10 -20.41 3.54
C GLY A 163 -13.83 -20.48 4.89
N TYR A 164 -13.22 -19.99 5.96
CA TYR A 164 -13.83 -19.93 7.29
C TYR A 164 -15.11 -19.07 7.30
N ALA A 165 -15.08 -17.91 6.64
CA ALA A 165 -16.26 -17.05 6.50
C ALA A 165 -17.40 -17.76 5.75
N LEU A 166 -17.08 -18.51 4.69
CA LEU A 166 -18.07 -19.28 3.94
C LEU A 166 -18.71 -20.37 4.81
N VAL A 167 -17.90 -21.09 5.60
CA VAL A 167 -18.40 -22.08 6.57
C VAL A 167 -19.32 -21.42 7.59
N ALA A 168 -18.94 -20.27 8.14
CA ALA A 168 -19.76 -19.52 9.09
C ALA A 168 -21.12 -19.15 8.49
N VAL A 169 -21.15 -18.62 7.25
CA VAL A 169 -22.39 -18.31 6.53
C VAL A 169 -23.27 -19.56 6.38
N VAL A 170 -22.70 -20.70 6.00
CA VAL A 170 -23.45 -21.96 5.87
C VAL A 170 -24.05 -22.37 7.22
N VAL A 171 -23.30 -22.30 8.31
CA VAL A 171 -23.80 -22.60 9.66
C VAL A 171 -24.94 -21.67 10.04
N THR A 172 -24.80 -20.36 9.82
CA THR A 172 -25.86 -19.38 10.10
C THR A 172 -27.13 -19.65 9.31
N LEU A 173 -27.00 -20.02 8.02
CA LEU A 173 -28.14 -20.39 7.19
C LEU A 173 -28.84 -21.66 7.68
N VAL A 174 -28.08 -22.68 8.08
CA VAL A 174 -28.60 -23.93 8.63
C VAL A 174 -29.34 -23.70 9.96
N VAL A 175 -28.76 -22.92 10.87
CA VAL A 175 -29.38 -22.59 12.17
C VAL A 175 -30.66 -21.77 11.97
N GLY A 176 -30.62 -20.73 11.13
CA GLY A 176 -31.78 -19.86 10.86
C GLY A 176 -32.89 -20.52 10.01
N ALA A 177 -32.68 -21.74 9.53
CA ALA A 177 -33.67 -22.47 8.75
C ALA A 177 -34.83 -23.00 9.62
N ALA A 178 -34.52 -23.42 10.85
CA ALA A 178 -35.49 -24.04 11.75
C ALA A 178 -36.58 -23.05 12.22
N GLU A 179 -36.18 -21.80 12.53
CA GLU A 179 -37.11 -20.73 12.89
C GLU A 179 -37.99 -20.29 11.72
N ARG A 180 -37.40 -20.18 10.51
CA ARG A 180 -38.15 -19.82 9.29
C ARG A 180 -39.18 -20.87 8.88
N ALA A 181 -38.91 -22.15 9.12
CA ALA A 181 -39.85 -23.22 8.86
C ALA A 181 -41.14 -23.10 9.71
N ARG A 182 -41.03 -22.62 10.96
CA ARG A 182 -42.19 -22.39 11.84
C ARG A 182 -43.00 -21.16 11.44
N ALA A 183 -42.35 -20.07 11.04
CA ALA A 183 -43.06 -18.87 10.58
C ALA A 183 -43.85 -19.13 9.27
N LEU A 184 -43.27 -19.91 8.35
CA LEU A 184 -43.92 -20.25 7.08
C LEU A 184 -45.10 -21.22 7.25
N SER A 185 -45.13 -22.07 8.28
CA SER A 185 -46.28 -22.95 8.52
C SER A 185 -47.53 -22.16 8.91
N PHE A 186 -47.39 -21.05 9.65
CA PHE A 186 -48.50 -20.15 10.01
C PHE A 186 -48.99 -19.29 8.83
N LEU A 187 -48.10 -18.87 7.94
CA LEU A 187 -48.49 -18.13 6.72
C LEU A 187 -49.17 -19.04 5.67
N ARG A 188 -48.80 -20.33 5.63
CA ARG A 188 -49.43 -21.31 4.73
C ARG A 188 -50.87 -21.63 5.12
N THR A 189 -51.20 -21.58 6.41
CA THR A 189 -52.60 -21.73 6.86
C THR A 189 -53.47 -20.51 6.53
N LEU A 190 -52.87 -19.37 6.15
CA LEU A 190 -53.57 -18.13 5.78
C LEU A 190 -53.72 -17.92 4.25
N GLY A 191 -53.37 -18.92 3.42
CA GLY A 191 -53.74 -18.93 2.00
C GLY A 191 -52.82 -18.18 1.02
N LEU A 192 -51.62 -17.77 1.44
CA LEU A 192 -50.69 -17.05 0.56
C LEU A 192 -49.98 -17.95 -0.47
N SER A 193 -49.80 -17.40 -1.69
CA SER A 193 -49.14 -18.12 -2.79
C SER A 193 -47.64 -18.30 -2.53
N VAL A 194 -47.12 -19.48 -2.87
CA VAL A 194 -45.76 -19.92 -2.46
C VAL A 194 -44.62 -19.16 -3.17
N ARG A 195 -44.94 -18.42 -4.25
CA ARG A 195 -43.95 -17.59 -4.96
C ARG A 195 -43.76 -16.22 -4.29
N GLN A 196 -44.81 -15.64 -3.71
CA GLN A 196 -44.71 -14.35 -3.01
C GLN A 196 -43.98 -14.48 -1.67
N SER A 197 -44.13 -15.60 -0.96
CA SER A 197 -43.39 -15.85 0.29
C SER A 197 -41.88 -15.98 0.06
N GLN A 198 -41.45 -16.57 -1.08
CA GLN A 198 -40.04 -16.74 -1.42
C GLN A 198 -39.36 -15.41 -1.76
N ALA A 199 -40.02 -14.57 -2.57
CA ALA A 199 -39.52 -13.24 -2.87
C ALA A 199 -39.38 -12.40 -1.59
N LEU A 200 -40.33 -12.55 -0.66
CA LEU A 200 -40.32 -11.82 0.61
C LEU A 200 -39.17 -12.24 1.53
N THR A 201 -38.88 -13.54 1.67
CA THR A 201 -37.76 -14.01 2.50
C THR A 201 -36.40 -13.60 1.93
N VAL A 202 -36.24 -13.61 0.60
CA VAL A 202 -35.00 -13.12 -0.04
C VAL A 202 -34.86 -11.61 0.16
N LEU A 203 -35.96 -10.87 0.07
CA LEU A 203 -36.01 -9.42 0.31
C LEU A 203 -35.75 -9.05 1.78
N GLU A 204 -36.01 -9.96 2.72
CA GLU A 204 -35.77 -9.74 4.15
C GLU A 204 -34.29 -9.97 4.52
N ILE A 205 -33.65 -10.97 3.91
CA ILE A 205 -32.27 -11.34 4.23
C ILE A 205 -31.27 -10.50 3.44
N SER A 206 -31.63 -10.07 2.22
CA SER A 206 -30.71 -9.33 1.35
C SER A 206 -30.17 -8.03 1.95
N PRO A 207 -30.95 -7.18 2.65
CA PRO A 207 -30.43 -5.94 3.22
C PRO A 207 -29.43 -6.25 4.33
N MET A 208 -29.69 -7.28 5.13
CA MET A 208 -28.77 -7.72 6.19
C MET A 208 -27.43 -8.17 5.60
N ILE A 209 -27.45 -9.01 4.55
CA ILE A 209 -26.21 -9.47 3.88
C ILE A 209 -25.44 -8.28 3.29
N VAL A 210 -26.13 -7.36 2.62
CA VAL A 210 -25.50 -6.17 2.01
C VAL A 210 -24.89 -5.27 3.09
N VAL A 211 -25.60 -5.00 4.18
CA VAL A 211 -25.09 -4.18 5.29
C VAL A 211 -23.88 -4.86 5.94
N THR A 212 -23.94 -6.18 6.20
CA THR A 212 -22.79 -6.92 6.74
C THR A 212 -21.57 -6.85 5.82
N ALA A 213 -21.76 -6.98 4.49
CA ALA A 213 -20.68 -6.88 3.52
C ALA A 213 -20.06 -5.48 3.49
N LEU A 214 -20.89 -4.43 3.52
CA LEU A 214 -20.41 -3.04 3.57
C LEU A 214 -19.64 -2.75 4.85
N VAL A 215 -20.15 -3.20 6.00
CA VAL A 215 -19.46 -3.05 7.29
C VAL A 215 -18.14 -3.83 7.30
N GLY A 216 -18.13 -5.07 6.81
CA GLY A 216 -16.92 -5.87 6.70
C GLY A 216 -15.88 -5.24 5.79
N LEU A 217 -16.29 -4.68 4.65
CA LEU A 217 -15.41 -3.96 3.74
C LEU A 217 -14.87 -2.67 4.37
N ALA A 218 -15.72 -1.89 5.05
CA ALA A 218 -15.30 -0.68 5.75
C ALA A 218 -14.28 -0.99 6.86
N LEU A 219 -14.52 -2.03 7.66
CA LEU A 219 -13.58 -2.51 8.66
C LEU A 219 -12.28 -2.99 8.03
N GLY A 220 -12.36 -3.80 6.97
CA GLY A 220 -11.19 -4.31 6.25
C GLY A 220 -10.32 -3.21 5.64
N LEU A 221 -10.92 -2.13 5.14
CA LEU A 221 -10.21 -0.95 4.65
C LEU A 221 -9.68 -0.05 5.78
N GLY A 222 -10.37 -0.02 6.93
CA GLY A 222 -9.97 0.75 8.10
C GLY A 222 -8.79 0.12 8.85
N LEU A 223 -8.67 -1.21 8.87
CA LEU A 223 -7.61 -1.91 9.59
C LEU A 223 -6.20 -1.46 9.18
N PRO A 224 -5.83 -1.40 7.88
CA PRO A 224 -4.53 -0.91 7.44
C PRO A 224 -4.27 0.55 7.85
N ALA A 225 -5.28 1.41 7.85
CA ALA A 225 -5.11 2.81 8.28
C ALA A 225 -4.87 2.91 9.80
N ALA A 226 -5.52 2.05 10.59
CA ALA A 226 -5.37 2.01 12.04
C ALA A 226 -4.06 1.33 12.49
N LEU A 227 -3.68 0.24 11.82
CA LEU A 227 -2.50 -0.56 12.17
C LEU A 227 -1.23 -0.10 11.46
N GLY A 228 -1.35 0.53 10.28
CA GLY A 228 -0.23 0.94 9.44
C GLY A 228 0.84 1.74 10.18
N PRO A 229 0.51 2.79 10.95
CA PRO A 229 1.50 3.56 11.71
C PRO A 229 2.26 2.75 12.77
N GLY A 230 1.71 1.63 13.22
CA GLY A 230 2.34 0.75 14.22
C GLY A 230 3.09 -0.45 13.62
N VAL A 231 3.00 -0.68 12.31
CA VAL A 231 3.63 -1.81 11.63
C VAL A 231 4.73 -1.29 10.71
N ASP A 232 5.97 -1.53 11.10
CA ASP A 232 7.11 -1.20 10.26
C ASP A 232 7.29 -2.25 9.14
N LEU A 233 6.99 -1.84 7.91
CA LEU A 233 7.17 -2.67 6.72
C LEU A 233 8.54 -2.49 6.07
N SER A 234 9.37 -1.53 6.52
CA SER A 234 10.68 -1.27 5.89
C SER A 234 11.60 -2.48 6.01
N ALA A 235 11.50 -3.24 7.10
CA ALA A 235 12.25 -4.48 7.30
C ALA A 235 12.02 -5.52 6.19
N TYR A 236 10.85 -5.50 5.56
CA TYR A 236 10.51 -6.39 4.44
C TYR A 236 10.74 -5.76 3.06
N ALA A 237 11.13 -4.48 3.02
CA ALA A 237 11.41 -3.73 1.80
C ALA A 237 12.89 -3.32 1.70
N GLY A 238 13.79 -4.00 2.43
CA GLY A 238 15.22 -3.70 2.44
C GLY A 238 15.55 -2.35 3.07
N ASP A 239 14.91 -2.02 4.19
CA ASP A 239 15.03 -0.76 4.94
C ASP A 239 14.64 0.49 4.14
N THR A 240 13.92 0.30 3.03
CA THR A 240 13.32 1.41 2.29
C THR A 240 12.04 1.86 2.99
N PRO A 241 11.83 3.18 3.16
CA PRO A 241 10.57 3.70 3.69
C PRO A 241 9.40 3.26 2.81
N VAL A 242 8.51 2.47 3.38
CA VAL A 242 7.24 2.10 2.74
C VAL A 242 6.17 3.04 3.27
N GLY A 243 5.70 3.97 2.45
CA GLY A 243 4.70 4.97 2.82
C GLY A 243 3.86 5.38 1.62
N ASP A 244 2.72 6.04 1.88
CA ASP A 244 1.83 6.63 0.87
C ASP A 244 1.33 5.67 -0.21
N TYR A 245 1.16 4.39 0.13
CA TYR A 245 0.50 3.44 -0.74
C TYR A 245 -1.02 3.58 -0.65
N SER A 246 -1.67 3.98 -1.74
CA SER A 246 -3.12 3.90 -1.86
C SER A 246 -3.52 2.46 -2.21
N PRO A 247 -4.14 1.68 -1.29
CA PRO A 247 -4.62 0.35 -1.63
C PRO A 247 -5.65 0.47 -2.76
N GLY A 248 -5.42 -0.28 -3.84
CA GLY A 248 -6.37 -0.35 -4.95
C GLY A 248 -7.72 -0.89 -4.46
N LEU A 249 -8.79 -0.13 -4.63
CA LEU A 249 -10.13 -0.49 -4.12
C LEU A 249 -10.82 -1.59 -4.95
N ALA A 250 -10.40 -1.82 -6.19
CA ALA A 250 -11.06 -2.75 -7.10
C ALA A 250 -11.05 -4.20 -6.58
N LEU A 251 -9.93 -4.67 -6.04
CA LEU A 251 -9.78 -6.03 -5.50
C LEU A 251 -10.65 -6.25 -4.25
N PRO A 252 -10.56 -5.41 -3.20
CA PRO A 252 -11.44 -5.51 -2.03
C PRO A 252 -12.92 -5.45 -2.37
N ILE A 253 -13.32 -4.50 -3.23
CA ILE A 253 -14.72 -4.36 -3.67
C ILE A 253 -15.17 -5.60 -4.45
N GLY A 254 -14.35 -6.10 -5.37
CA GLY A 254 -14.64 -7.31 -6.13
C GLY A 254 -14.82 -8.54 -5.24
N LEU A 255 -13.98 -8.70 -4.23
CA LEU A 255 -14.07 -9.79 -3.26
C LEU A 255 -15.33 -9.67 -2.37
N ALA A 256 -15.63 -8.48 -1.87
CA ALA A 256 -16.84 -8.24 -1.09
C ALA A 256 -18.09 -8.52 -1.93
N ALA A 257 -18.12 -8.08 -3.19
CA ALA A 257 -19.21 -8.36 -4.12
C ALA A 257 -19.36 -9.87 -4.40
N ALA A 258 -18.25 -10.57 -4.64
CA ALA A 258 -18.26 -12.02 -4.87
C ALA A 258 -18.76 -12.79 -3.64
N LEU A 259 -18.29 -12.46 -2.43
CA LEU A 259 -18.76 -13.07 -1.18
C LEU A 259 -20.25 -12.79 -0.94
N THR A 260 -20.70 -11.56 -1.20
CA THR A 260 -22.12 -11.18 -1.12
C THR A 260 -22.96 -12.03 -2.07
N ALA A 261 -22.52 -12.19 -3.32
CA ALA A 261 -23.20 -13.02 -4.30
C ALA A 261 -23.27 -14.49 -3.87
N VAL A 262 -22.16 -15.06 -3.37
CA VAL A 262 -22.12 -16.43 -2.84
C VAL A 262 -23.08 -16.61 -1.66
N ALA A 263 -23.13 -15.65 -0.73
CA ALA A 263 -24.05 -15.69 0.41
C ALA A 263 -25.53 -15.64 -0.04
N LEU A 264 -25.86 -14.80 -1.02
CA LEU A 264 -27.22 -14.72 -1.59
C LEU A 264 -27.61 -16.02 -2.30
N VAL A 265 -26.71 -16.60 -3.10
CA VAL A 265 -26.94 -17.91 -3.75
C VAL A 265 -27.08 -19.02 -2.71
N GLY A 266 -26.27 -19.01 -1.65
CA GLY A 266 -26.38 -19.95 -0.53
C GLY A 266 -27.74 -19.86 0.17
N ALA A 267 -28.21 -18.64 0.44
CA ALA A 267 -29.52 -18.41 1.02
C ALA A 267 -30.64 -18.94 0.10
N TYR A 268 -30.56 -18.64 -1.20
CA TYR A 268 -31.55 -19.10 -2.19
C TYR A 268 -31.58 -20.63 -2.32
N THR A 269 -30.43 -21.28 -2.49
CA THR A 269 -30.32 -22.74 -2.64
C THR A 269 -30.84 -23.48 -1.40
N HIS A 270 -30.55 -22.96 -0.20
CA HIS A 270 -31.05 -23.52 1.04
C HIS A 270 -32.59 -23.52 1.10
N THR A 271 -33.23 -22.41 0.72
CA THR A 271 -34.71 -22.32 0.68
C THR A 271 -35.33 -23.26 -0.37
N ALA A 272 -34.63 -23.55 -1.46
CA ALA A 272 -35.10 -24.46 -2.51
C ALA A 272 -35.01 -25.94 -2.08
N ILE A 273 -33.93 -26.33 -1.39
CA ILE A 273 -33.67 -27.72 -0.97
C ILE A 273 -34.58 -28.13 0.20
N SER A 274 -34.78 -27.26 1.20
CA SER A 274 -35.66 -27.55 2.34
C SER A 274 -37.09 -27.89 1.91
N ARG A 275 -37.57 -27.24 0.84
CA ARG A 275 -38.88 -27.48 0.24
C ARG A 275 -39.02 -28.89 -0.33
N ARG A 276 -38.01 -29.41 -1.05
CA ARG A 276 -38.05 -30.76 -1.62
C ARG A 276 -38.15 -31.84 -0.54
N ARG A 277 -37.46 -31.67 0.58
CA ARG A 277 -37.56 -32.59 1.72
C ARG A 277 -38.94 -32.58 2.38
N SER A 278 -39.59 -31.43 2.48
CA SER A 278 -40.96 -31.33 3.05
C SER A 278 -42.05 -31.99 2.19
N LEU A 279 -41.87 -32.04 0.86
CA LEU A 279 -42.82 -32.70 -0.05
C LEU A 279 -42.71 -34.22 0.01
N GLY A 280 -41.49 -34.76 0.19
CA GLY A 280 -41.27 -36.20 0.35
C GLY A 280 -41.78 -36.77 1.67
N SER A 281 -41.80 -35.97 2.74
CA SER A 281 -42.36 -36.41 4.03
C SER A 281 -43.88 -36.46 4.04
N VAL A 282 -44.56 -35.62 3.23
CA VAL A 282 -46.03 -35.59 3.15
C VAL A 282 -46.59 -36.79 2.37
N LEU A 283 -45.85 -37.33 1.39
CA LEU A 283 -46.24 -38.54 0.67
C LEU A 283 -46.17 -39.82 1.52
N ARG A 284 -45.26 -39.90 2.50
CA ARG A 284 -45.13 -41.04 3.41
C ARG A 284 -46.18 -41.10 4.51
N VAL A 285 -46.90 -40.01 4.76
CA VAL A 285 -47.98 -39.98 5.76
C VAL A 285 -49.31 -40.48 5.16
N GLY A 286 -49.43 -40.54 3.83
CA GLY A 286 -50.61 -41.10 3.15
C GLY A 286 -50.59 -42.63 2.95
N GLU A 287 -49.49 -43.31 3.28
CA GLU A 287 -49.35 -44.78 3.18
C GLU A 287 -49.67 -45.52 4.50
N VAL A 288 -50.02 -44.77 5.56
CA VAL A 288 -50.30 -45.30 6.91
C VAL A 288 -51.74 -45.04 7.38
N LEU A 289 -52.64 -44.72 6.46
CA LEU A 289 -54.10 -44.73 6.66
C LEU A 289 -54.73 -45.67 5.64
#